data_AF-A0A1B8F9B9-F1
#
_entry.id   AF-A0A1B8F9B9-F1
#
_cell.length_a   1.000
_cell.length_b   1.000
_cell.length_c   1.000
_cell.angle_alpha   90.00
_cell.angle_beta   90.00
_cell.angle_gamma   90.00
#
_symmetry.space_group_name_H-M   'P 1'
#
loop_
_entity.id
_entity.type
_entity.pdbx_description
1 polymer ?
#
loop_
_entity_poly.entity_id
_entity_poly.type
_entity_poly.pdbx_seq_one_letter_code
_entity_poly.pdbx_strand_id
1 'polypeptide(L)'
;MPLRIQIEGPLLALQRLLPGVSWHIPNHLPDFPLAGGPELATLAFRMIYQRDVRPDIAGDMVVRDEYKGWLVEARLVSMIDYYGVTFDHLVPDDDTDPEVLQINIVEVEDDEGAYANKYNPFYINSAEYIGQKVLAVPRCCQKRKGTTDRRRVNDGSNHVANGLPRNSVPKWESDR
;
A
#
# COMPACT_ATOMS: atom_id res chain seq x y z
N MET A 1 -11.70 13.74 7.06
CA MET A 1 -10.48 14.51 7.38
C MET A 1 -9.56 14.38 6.19
N PRO A 2 -9.01 15.48 5.65
CA PRO A 2 -8.04 15.45 4.56
C PRO A 2 -6.90 14.50 4.90
N LEU A 3 -6.65 13.51 4.04
CA LEU A 3 -5.61 12.51 4.27
C LEU A 3 -5.12 11.96 2.94
N ARG A 4 -3.79 11.87 2.79
CA ARG A 4 -3.15 11.11 1.73
C ARG A 4 -2.88 9.70 2.24
N ILE A 5 -3.26 8.70 1.46
CA ILE A 5 -3.10 7.29 1.82
C ILE A 5 -2.21 6.62 0.81
N GLN A 6 -1.17 5.93 1.29
CA GLN A 6 -0.39 5.00 0.48
C GLN A 6 -0.63 3.59 1.00
N ILE A 7 -1.02 2.68 0.11
CA ILE A 7 -1.09 1.24 0.41
C ILE A 7 -0.20 0.48 -0.57
N GLU A 8 0.72 -0.32 -0.06
CA GLU A 8 1.72 -1.01 -0.86
C GLU A 8 2.10 -2.38 -0.31
N GLY A 9 2.56 -3.28 -1.17
CA GLY A 9 3.05 -4.61 -0.76
C GLY A 9 3.45 -5.53 -1.90
N PRO A 10 3.86 -6.77 -1.55
CA PRO A 10 4.18 -7.80 -2.53
C PRO A 10 2.99 -8.09 -3.43
N LEU A 11 3.25 -8.21 -4.74
CA LEU A 11 2.19 -8.41 -5.72
C LEU A 11 1.38 -9.68 -5.44
N LEU A 12 2.03 -10.74 -4.97
CA LEU A 12 1.37 -12.00 -4.67
C LEU A 12 0.27 -11.83 -3.61
N ALA A 13 0.54 -11.05 -2.57
CA ALA A 13 -0.45 -10.72 -1.54
C ALA A 13 -1.59 -9.84 -2.10
N LEU A 14 -1.26 -8.87 -2.96
CA LEU A 14 -2.26 -8.00 -3.61
C LEU A 14 -3.18 -8.75 -4.58
N GLN A 15 -2.64 -9.71 -5.33
CA GLN A 15 -3.42 -10.61 -6.19
C GLN A 15 -4.45 -11.41 -5.41
N ARG A 16 -4.17 -11.72 -4.14
CA ARG A 16 -5.11 -12.43 -3.26
C ARG A 16 -6.17 -11.51 -2.67
N LEU A 17 -5.84 -10.24 -2.43
CA LEU A 17 -6.84 -9.22 -2.07
C LEU A 17 -7.77 -8.92 -3.25
N LEU A 18 -7.24 -8.91 -4.47
CA LEU A 18 -7.95 -8.51 -5.68
C LEU A 18 -7.78 -9.56 -6.81
N PRO A 19 -8.37 -10.76 -6.65
CA PRO A 19 -8.17 -11.86 -7.61
C PRO A 19 -8.81 -11.62 -8.98
N GLY A 20 -9.76 -10.68 -9.08
CA GLY A 20 -10.40 -10.30 -10.34
C GLY A 20 -9.63 -9.26 -11.17
N VAL A 21 -8.54 -8.71 -10.62
CA VAL A 21 -7.74 -7.67 -11.29
C VAL A 21 -6.66 -8.29 -12.15
N SER A 22 -6.50 -7.77 -13.37
CA SER A 22 -5.35 -8.12 -14.21
C SER A 22 -4.12 -7.31 -13.77
N TRP A 23 -3.10 -8.02 -13.31
CA TRP A 23 -1.80 -7.45 -12.92
C TRP A 23 -0.75 -7.59 -14.01
N HIS A 24 -1.15 -8.07 -15.19
CA HIS A 24 -0.23 -8.20 -16.32
C HIS A 24 0.02 -6.82 -16.94
N ILE A 25 1.29 -6.42 -16.94
CA ILE A 25 1.72 -5.15 -17.53
C ILE A 25 2.53 -5.49 -18.80
N PRO A 26 1.93 -5.40 -19.99
CA PRO A 26 2.57 -5.85 -21.23
C PRO A 26 3.72 -4.95 -21.69
N ASN A 27 3.75 -3.69 -21.23
CA ASN A 27 4.72 -2.67 -21.64
C ASN A 27 5.33 -1.97 -20.42
N HIS A 28 6.60 -1.58 -20.49
CA HIS A 28 7.28 -0.85 -19.42
C HIS A 28 6.69 0.53 -19.08
N LEU A 29 5.81 1.06 -19.94
CA LEU A 29 5.13 2.35 -19.79
C LEU A 29 3.62 2.15 -19.97
N PRO A 30 2.92 1.55 -18.99
CA PRO A 30 1.47 1.41 -19.07
C PRO A 30 0.76 2.76 -18.87
N ASP A 31 -0.45 2.85 -19.41
CA ASP A 31 -1.36 3.96 -19.12
C ASP A 31 -1.65 4.04 -17.61
N PHE A 32 -1.71 5.25 -17.09
CA PHE A 32 -2.09 5.53 -15.72
C PHE A 32 -3.58 5.88 -15.62
N PRO A 33 -4.31 5.37 -14.62
CA PRO A 33 -3.87 4.38 -13.63
C PRO A 33 -3.90 2.94 -14.20
N LEU A 34 -3.08 2.06 -13.63
CA LEU A 34 -3.21 0.62 -13.85
C LEU A 34 -4.49 0.09 -13.21
N ALA A 35 -5.05 -0.99 -13.76
CA ALA A 35 -6.28 -1.61 -13.24
C ALA A 35 -6.23 -1.91 -11.73
N GLY A 36 -5.08 -2.27 -11.18
CA GLY A 36 -4.93 -2.55 -9.75
C GLY A 36 -4.94 -1.33 -8.84
N GLY A 37 -4.58 -0.15 -9.34
CA GLY A 37 -4.48 1.07 -8.53
C GLY A 37 -5.83 1.51 -7.98
N PRO A 38 -6.84 1.80 -8.83
CA PRO A 38 -8.17 2.22 -8.38
C PRO A 38 -8.89 1.17 -7.53
N GLU A 39 -8.71 -0.12 -7.83
CA GLU A 39 -9.31 -1.21 -7.07
C GLU A 39 -8.70 -1.33 -5.67
N LEU A 40 -7.37 -1.22 -5.56
CA LEU A 40 -6.68 -1.23 -4.28
C LEU A 40 -6.97 0.03 -3.46
N ALA A 41 -7.05 1.19 -4.09
CA ALA A 41 -7.47 2.43 -3.46
C ALA A 41 -8.91 2.34 -2.93
N THR A 42 -9.84 1.80 -3.74
CA THR A 42 -11.24 1.60 -3.34
C THR A 42 -11.37 0.64 -2.16
N LEU A 43 -10.61 -0.46 -2.18
CA LEU A 43 -10.57 -1.41 -1.07
C LEU A 43 -10.06 -0.72 0.21
N ALA A 44 -8.91 -0.04 0.14
CA ALA A 44 -8.35 0.67 1.29
C ALA A 44 -9.31 1.74 1.82
N PHE A 45 -9.94 2.49 0.91
CA PHE A 45 -10.93 3.52 1.25
C PHE A 45 -12.09 2.94 2.06
N ARG A 46 -12.71 1.85 1.57
CA ARG A 46 -13.80 1.16 2.28
C ARG A 46 -13.39 0.72 3.67
N MET A 47 -12.19 0.18 3.80
CA MET A 47 -11.68 -0.31 5.09
C MET A 47 -11.39 0.84 6.07
N ILE A 48 -10.89 1.98 5.60
CA ILE A 48 -10.55 3.13 6.46
C ILE A 48 -11.82 3.90 6.86
N TYR A 49 -12.70 4.18 5.90
CA TYR A 49 -13.83 5.07 6.09
C TYR A 49 -15.16 4.35 6.33
N GLN A 50 -15.17 3.00 6.25
CA GLN A 50 -16.33 2.16 6.52
C GLN A 50 -17.54 2.50 5.63
N ARG A 51 -17.26 2.91 4.38
CA ARG A 51 -18.24 3.24 3.36
C ARG A 51 -17.65 3.19 1.96
N ASP A 52 -18.52 3.15 0.96
CA ASP A 52 -18.14 3.33 -0.44
C ASP A 52 -17.69 4.75 -0.77
N VAL A 53 -16.87 4.86 -1.83
CA VAL A 53 -16.53 6.13 -2.47
C VAL A 53 -17.79 6.72 -3.10
N ARG A 54 -18.00 8.01 -2.87
CA ARG A 54 -19.16 8.76 -3.34
C ARG A 54 -18.77 9.68 -4.50
N PRO A 55 -19.28 9.43 -5.72
CA PRO A 55 -18.90 10.22 -6.89
C PRO A 55 -19.48 11.64 -6.86
N ASP A 56 -20.52 11.89 -6.06
CA ASP A 56 -21.11 13.21 -5.84
C ASP A 56 -20.27 14.13 -4.94
N ILE A 57 -19.22 13.58 -4.30
CA ILE A 57 -18.31 14.35 -3.45
C ILE A 57 -16.98 14.55 -4.18
N ALA A 58 -16.73 15.80 -4.57
CA ALA A 58 -15.45 16.19 -5.12
C ALA A 58 -14.32 15.86 -4.14
N GLY A 59 -13.29 15.16 -4.63
CA GLY A 59 -12.14 14.75 -3.83
C GLY A 59 -12.41 13.59 -2.88
N ASP A 60 -13.53 12.88 -2.97
CA ASP A 60 -13.82 11.78 -2.04
C ASP A 60 -12.76 10.68 -2.10
N MET A 61 -12.28 10.36 -3.30
CA MET A 61 -11.08 9.56 -3.51
C MET A 61 -10.43 9.97 -4.83
N VAL A 62 -9.16 10.35 -4.80
CA VAL A 62 -8.40 10.75 -6.00
C VAL A 62 -7.10 9.97 -6.04
N VAL A 63 -6.94 9.05 -7.01
CA VAL A 63 -5.68 8.34 -7.22
C VAL A 63 -4.63 9.33 -7.72
N ARG A 64 -3.47 9.36 -7.07
CA ARG A 64 -2.38 10.32 -7.34
C ARG A 64 -1.15 9.67 -7.97
N ASP A 65 -0.80 8.47 -7.52
CA ASP A 65 0.44 7.81 -7.97
C ASP A 65 0.39 6.29 -7.79
N GLU A 66 1.26 5.58 -8.51
CA GLU A 66 1.43 4.13 -8.46
C GLU A 66 2.91 3.74 -8.41
N TYR A 67 3.28 3.01 -7.37
CA TYR A 67 4.62 2.44 -7.23
C TYR A 67 4.68 1.04 -7.84
N LYS A 68 5.72 0.78 -8.65
CA LYS A 68 5.98 -0.50 -9.33
C LYS A 68 7.40 -0.96 -9.02
N GLY A 69 7.53 -1.96 -8.13
CA GLY A 69 8.79 -2.68 -7.93
C GLY A 69 8.95 -3.70 -9.04
N TRP A 70 9.94 -3.50 -9.92
CA TRP A 70 10.20 -4.39 -11.05
C TRP A 70 11.28 -5.41 -10.71
N LEU A 71 11.01 -6.68 -11.01
CA LEU A 71 12.02 -7.74 -10.97
C LEU A 71 12.76 -7.77 -12.31
N VAL A 72 13.91 -7.10 -12.38
CA VAL A 72 14.68 -6.93 -13.64
C VAL A 72 15.64 -8.10 -13.91
N GLU A 73 16.10 -8.83 -12.88
CA GLU A 73 17.31 -9.68 -13.01
C GLU A 73 17.10 -11.18 -13.30
N ALA A 74 15.87 -11.70 -13.45
CA ALA A 74 15.69 -13.16 -13.50
C ALA A 74 14.82 -13.75 -14.63
N ARG A 75 14.05 -12.97 -15.39
CA ARG A 75 13.07 -13.54 -16.35
C ARG A 75 13.07 -12.86 -17.71
N LEU A 76 12.75 -13.64 -18.74
CA LEU A 76 12.54 -13.18 -20.14
C LEU A 76 11.35 -12.21 -20.26
N VAL A 77 10.49 -12.13 -19.25
CA VAL A 77 9.33 -11.24 -19.17
C VAL A 77 9.46 -10.41 -17.92
N SER A 78 9.56 -9.09 -18.09
CA SER A 78 9.53 -8.11 -17.02
C SER A 78 8.23 -8.24 -16.22
N MET A 79 8.33 -8.46 -14.92
CA MET A 79 7.19 -8.48 -14.02
C MET A 79 7.42 -7.56 -12.84
N ILE A 80 6.32 -7.00 -12.34
CA ILE A 80 6.33 -6.38 -11.03
C ILE A 80 6.25 -7.47 -9.95
N ASP A 81 7.04 -7.34 -8.89
CA ASP A 81 6.97 -8.18 -7.69
C ASP A 81 6.39 -7.41 -6.49
N TYR A 82 6.30 -6.09 -6.61
CA TYR A 82 5.79 -5.19 -5.59
C TYR A 82 4.97 -4.07 -6.23
N TYR A 83 3.85 -3.71 -5.61
CA TYR A 83 2.98 -2.67 -6.12
C TYR A 83 2.44 -1.81 -4.99
N GLY A 84 2.18 -0.53 -5.28
CA GLY A 84 1.51 0.36 -4.35
C GLY A 84 0.71 1.43 -5.07
N VAL A 85 -0.30 1.96 -4.39
CA VAL A 85 -1.10 3.10 -4.87
C VAL A 85 -1.13 4.17 -3.79
N THR A 86 -1.02 5.42 -4.24
CA THR A 86 -1.23 6.62 -3.43
C THR A 86 -2.52 7.29 -3.87
N PHE A 87 -3.41 7.59 -2.93
CA PHE A 87 -4.64 8.32 -3.21
C PHE A 87 -4.94 9.34 -2.11
N ASP A 88 -5.65 10.40 -2.46
CA ASP A 88 -6.10 11.44 -1.55
C ASP A 88 -7.58 11.26 -1.21
N HIS A 89 -7.93 11.53 0.05
CA HIS A 89 -9.30 11.76 0.50
C HIS A 89 -9.41 13.21 1.00
N LEU A 90 -10.15 14.05 0.29
CA LEU A 90 -10.43 15.45 0.61
C LEU A 90 -9.19 16.32 0.84
N VAL A 91 -8.04 15.95 0.26
CA VAL A 91 -6.82 16.77 0.28
C VAL A 91 -6.98 17.91 -0.73
N PRO A 92 -6.83 19.19 -0.31
CA PRO A 92 -6.83 20.32 -1.24
C PRO A 92 -5.73 20.18 -2.29
N ASP A 93 -6.00 20.59 -3.53
CA ASP A 93 -5.02 20.47 -4.62
C ASP A 93 -3.78 21.37 -4.43
N ASP A 94 -3.87 22.41 -3.58
CA ASP A 94 -2.77 23.30 -3.22
C ASP A 94 -2.00 22.87 -1.95
N ASP A 95 -2.43 21.79 -1.28
CA ASP A 95 -1.71 21.22 -0.14
C ASP A 95 -0.51 20.40 -0.61
N THR A 96 0.67 21.01 -0.53
CA THR A 96 1.94 20.38 -0.93
C THR A 96 2.50 19.42 0.12
N ASP A 97 1.96 19.39 1.33
CA ASP A 97 2.46 18.56 2.42
C ASP A 97 1.30 18.01 3.28
N PRO A 98 0.42 17.17 2.72
CA PRO A 98 -0.71 16.65 3.46
C PRO A 98 -0.27 15.66 4.54
N GLU A 99 -1.17 15.43 5.50
CA GLU A 99 -1.06 14.29 6.42
C GLU A 99 -1.11 12.97 5.64
N VAL A 100 -0.27 12.01 6.05
CA VAL A 100 -0.08 10.75 5.32
C VAL A 100 -0.34 9.55 6.21
N LEU A 101 -1.16 8.62 5.72
CA LEU A 101 -1.29 7.26 6.24
C LEU A 101 -0.68 6.26 5.26
N GLN A 102 0.42 5.62 5.67
CA GLN A 102 1.01 4.52 4.92
C GLN A 102 0.58 3.17 5.51
N ILE A 103 0.17 2.24 4.65
CA ILE A 103 -0.27 0.88 4.98
C ILE A 103 0.57 -0.09 4.17
N ASN A 104 1.24 -1.02 4.87
CA ASN A 104 2.02 -2.07 4.23
C ASN A 104 1.24 -3.38 4.27
N ILE A 105 1.01 -3.97 3.11
CA ILE A 105 0.59 -5.36 2.98
C ILE A 105 1.80 -6.25 3.26
N VAL A 106 1.65 -7.13 4.25
CA VAL A 106 2.70 -8.02 4.75
C VAL A 106 2.42 -9.42 4.25
N GLU A 107 3.40 -9.97 3.55
CA GLU A 107 3.46 -11.37 3.18
C GLU A 107 4.00 -12.21 4.35
N VAL A 108 3.40 -13.38 4.53
CA VAL A 108 3.70 -14.32 5.62
C VAL A 108 3.93 -15.75 5.12
N GLU A 109 3.71 -16.00 3.82
CA GLU A 109 3.67 -17.36 3.30
C GLU A 109 5.05 -17.93 3.05
N ASP A 110 5.96 -17.12 2.49
CA ASP A 110 7.29 -17.56 2.07
C ASP A 110 8.19 -18.01 3.22
N ASP A 111 8.01 -17.46 4.42
CA ASP A 111 8.87 -17.72 5.58
C ASP A 111 8.11 -18.03 6.87
N GLU A 112 6.87 -18.51 6.73
CA GLU A 112 5.97 -18.82 7.85
C GLU A 112 5.81 -17.64 8.84
N GLY A 113 5.87 -16.42 8.31
CA GLY A 113 5.70 -15.18 9.05
C GLY A 113 6.94 -14.78 9.85
N ALA A 114 8.11 -15.36 9.63
CA ALA A 114 9.34 -14.99 10.33
C ALA A 114 9.69 -13.50 10.13
N TYR A 115 9.64 -13.02 8.89
CA TYR A 115 9.86 -11.62 8.54
C TYR A 115 8.78 -10.72 9.16
N ALA A 116 7.52 -11.14 9.07
CA ALA A 116 6.41 -10.41 9.64
C ALA A 116 6.56 -10.25 11.17
N ASN A 117 6.87 -11.33 11.90
CA ASN A 117 7.12 -11.30 13.35
C ASN A 117 8.36 -10.49 13.73
N LYS A 118 9.40 -10.52 12.89
CA LYS A 118 10.63 -9.72 13.09
C LYS A 118 10.33 -8.23 13.06
N TYR A 119 9.50 -7.76 12.13
CA TYR A 119 9.27 -6.33 11.89
C TYR A 119 7.95 -5.77 12.43
N ASN A 120 7.09 -6.59 13.02
CA ASN A 120 5.87 -6.14 13.69
C ASN A 120 5.97 -6.32 15.22
N PRO A 121 5.38 -5.42 16.03
CA PRO A 121 5.38 -5.49 17.48
C PRO A 121 4.28 -6.40 18.05
N PHE A 122 3.62 -7.19 17.21
CA PHE A 122 2.68 -8.26 17.58
C PHE A 122 3.23 -9.57 17.05
N TYR A 123 2.85 -10.64 17.76
CA TYR A 123 2.96 -11.97 17.22
C TYR A 123 1.94 -12.14 16.08
N ILE A 124 2.38 -12.71 14.97
CA ILE A 124 1.57 -13.03 13.81
C ILE A 124 1.58 -14.55 13.69
N ASN A 125 0.44 -15.18 13.93
CA ASN A 125 0.25 -16.61 13.74
C ASN A 125 0.09 -16.89 12.25
N SER A 126 1.14 -17.37 11.58
CA SER A 126 1.13 -17.58 10.13
C SER A 126 0.01 -18.52 9.66
N ALA A 127 -0.41 -19.48 10.50
CA ALA A 127 -1.51 -20.39 10.19
C ALA A 127 -2.87 -19.69 9.96
N GLU A 128 -3.08 -18.50 10.53
CA GLU A 128 -4.31 -17.71 10.34
C GLU A 128 -4.34 -16.95 9.01
N TYR A 129 -3.18 -16.76 8.39
CA TYR A 129 -3.01 -15.90 7.21
C TYR A 129 -2.67 -16.71 5.96
N ILE A 130 -1.83 -17.75 6.08
CA ILE A 130 -1.48 -18.63 4.95
C ILE A 130 -2.75 -19.19 4.31
N GLY A 131 -2.91 -19.00 3.01
CA GLY A 131 -4.09 -19.43 2.26
C GLY A 131 -5.40 -18.69 2.61
N GLN A 132 -5.43 -17.90 3.68
CA GLN A 132 -6.64 -17.36 4.27
C GLN A 132 -6.72 -15.84 4.20
N LYS A 133 -5.91 -15.12 4.99
CA LYS A 133 -6.03 -13.68 5.17
C LYS A 133 -4.77 -12.98 4.69
N VAL A 134 -4.91 -11.71 4.31
CA VAL A 134 -3.77 -10.84 4.00
C VAL A 134 -3.65 -9.83 5.13
N LEU A 135 -2.43 -9.67 5.65
CA LEU A 135 -2.17 -8.76 6.75
C LEU A 135 -1.84 -7.37 6.21
N ALA A 136 -2.64 -6.38 6.55
CA ALA A 136 -2.36 -4.97 6.29
C ALA A 136 -1.94 -4.29 7.60
N VAL A 137 -0.77 -3.65 7.62
CA VAL A 137 -0.23 -3.02 8.82
C VAL A 137 0.07 -1.55 8.55
N PRO A 138 -0.60 -0.61 9.22
CA PRO A 138 -0.21 0.78 9.16
C PRO A 138 1.23 0.96 9.62
N ARG A 139 1.94 1.88 8.98
CA ARG A 139 3.37 2.04 9.16
C ARG A 139 3.75 2.42 10.59
N CYS A 140 2.91 3.22 11.25
CA CYS A 140 3.08 3.58 12.65
C CYS A 140 3.15 2.36 13.58
N CYS A 141 2.54 1.23 13.19
CA CYS A 141 2.47 0.01 13.97
C CYS A 141 3.64 -0.94 13.75
N GLN A 142 4.65 -0.59 12.94
CA GLN A 142 5.75 -1.49 12.60
C GLN A 142 7.02 -1.13 13.39
N LYS A 143 7.86 -2.13 13.69
CA LYS A 143 9.18 -1.93 14.33
C LYS A 143 10.16 -1.20 13.40
N ARG A 144 9.95 -1.31 12.08
CA ARG A 144 10.74 -0.58 11.09
C ARG A 144 10.43 0.91 11.20
N LYS A 145 11.42 1.67 11.66
CA LYS A 145 11.40 3.13 11.56
C LYS A 145 11.64 3.54 10.11
N GLY A 146 10.54 3.74 9.40
CA GLY A 146 10.46 4.73 8.33
C GLY A 146 10.27 6.10 8.97
N THR A 147 10.68 7.13 8.28
CA THR A 147 11.17 8.35 8.95
C THR A 147 10.92 9.56 8.11
N THR A 148 11.10 9.30 6.84
CA THR A 148 10.65 10.10 5.76
C THR A 148 9.36 9.44 5.26
N ASP A 149 8.42 8.98 6.08
CA ASP A 149 7.24 8.27 5.53
C ASP A 149 6.31 9.29 4.83
N ARG A 150 5.89 10.35 5.53
CA ARG A 150 5.20 11.51 4.91
C ARG A 150 6.00 12.09 3.75
N ARG A 151 7.30 12.33 3.97
CA ARG A 151 8.21 12.80 2.93
C ARG A 151 8.37 11.81 1.76
N ARG A 152 8.40 10.49 1.97
CA ARG A 152 8.52 9.47 0.91
C ARG A 152 7.24 9.35 0.12
N VAL A 153 6.09 9.52 0.75
CA VAL A 153 4.81 9.53 0.03
C VAL A 153 4.70 10.79 -0.82
N ASN A 154 5.02 11.95 -0.24
CA ASN A 154 4.98 13.24 -0.93
C ASN A 154 6.10 13.40 -1.99
N ASP A 155 7.32 12.93 -1.70
CA ASP A 155 8.45 12.86 -2.63
C ASP A 155 8.32 11.67 -3.59
N GLY A 156 7.54 10.64 -3.24
CA GLY A 156 7.17 9.54 -4.15
C GLY A 156 6.28 10.05 -5.27
N SER A 157 5.43 11.03 -4.94
CA SER A 157 4.70 11.85 -5.92
C SER A 157 5.63 12.73 -6.79
N ASN A 158 6.90 12.88 -6.40
CA ASN A 158 7.92 13.73 -7.00
C ASN A 158 9.31 13.03 -7.07
N HIS A 159 9.40 11.74 -7.44
CA HIS A 159 10.64 10.96 -7.67
C HIS A 159 11.87 11.06 -6.68
N VAL A 160 12.22 9.92 -6.02
CA VAL A 160 13.56 9.48 -5.48
C VAL A 160 14.05 9.89 -4.05
N ALA A 161 14.01 8.90 -3.13
CA ALA A 161 14.92 8.49 -2.02
C ALA A 161 15.41 9.39 -0.83
N ASN A 162 15.40 8.75 0.38
CA ASN A 162 16.32 8.82 1.56
C ASN A 162 15.92 9.57 2.89
N GLY A 163 15.67 8.79 3.98
CA GLY A 163 16.49 8.79 5.24
C GLY A 163 16.05 9.43 6.60
N LEU A 164 15.61 8.59 7.58
CA LEU A 164 15.88 8.44 9.07
C LEU A 164 15.56 9.51 10.25
N PRO A 165 15.19 9.15 11.55
CA PRO A 165 13.86 8.94 12.27
C PRO A 165 13.45 9.84 13.49
N ARG A 166 12.15 9.75 13.94
CA ARG A 166 11.69 9.68 15.38
C ARG A 166 10.38 8.88 15.63
N ASN A 167 10.17 8.43 16.89
CA ASN A 167 9.09 7.58 17.50
C ASN A 167 7.68 8.22 17.45
N SER A 168 6.51 7.57 17.62
CA SER A 168 5.99 6.26 18.15
C SER A 168 4.52 6.06 17.64
N VAL A 169 3.78 4.99 18.06
CA VAL A 169 2.27 4.75 18.10
C VAL A 169 1.71 3.45 17.34
N PRO A 170 0.39 3.15 17.09
CA PRO A 170 -0.32 1.87 17.44
C PRO A 170 -1.09 1.07 16.31
N LYS A 171 -1.54 -0.20 16.54
CA LYS A 171 -2.03 -1.28 15.59
C LYS A 171 -3.53 -1.33 15.15
N TRP A 172 -3.83 -2.04 14.03
CA TRP A 172 -5.18 -2.39 13.49
C TRP A 172 -5.25 -3.76 12.75
N GLU A 173 -6.41 -4.45 12.76
CA GLU A 173 -6.70 -5.78 12.15
C GLU A 173 -8.05 -5.78 11.38
N SER A 174 -8.24 -6.67 10.38
CA SER A 174 -9.51 -6.85 9.64
C SER A 174 -9.81 -8.34 9.43
N ASP A 175 -11.04 -8.75 9.72
CA ASP A 175 -11.57 -10.10 9.45
C ASP A 175 -12.40 -10.12 8.15
N ARG A 176 -12.41 -11.30 7.51
CA ARG A 176 -13.30 -11.61 6.38
C ARG A 176 -14.72 -11.88 6.88
#